data_AF-E9JBU7-F1
#
_entry.id   AF-E9JBU7-F1
#
_cell.length_a   1.000
_cell.length_b   1.000
_cell.length_c   1.000
_cell.angle_alpha   90.00
_cell.angle_beta   90.00
_cell.angle_gamma   90.00
#
_symmetry.space_group_name_H-M   'P 1'
#
loop_
_entity.id
_entity.type
_entity.pdbx_description
1 polymer ?
#
loop_
_entity_poly.entity_id
_entity_poly.type
_entity_poly.pdbx_seq_one_letter_code
_entity_poly.pdbx_strand_id
1 'polypeptide(L)'
;IVNLPVLDKETTIGLSKLADETQQHLASLSALGVSVGSEMIVYLLESKLPKGTLNKWETTLDRDELPTLDQFYEFIYKTAVCASRRKRTKLCESDKSTAEPPIKRNRTHPSNQAFVVNSAHNCVAYKTKRHPLYMCDAFKQLPVPKRIETVKNAKLCCSCLRSHRDSPCKFSNCTICQ
;
A
#
# COMPACT_ATOMS: atom_id res chain seq x y z
N ILE A 1 24.33 3.10 2.35
CA ILE A 1 23.67 2.36 3.46
C ILE A 1 23.39 3.29 4.66
N VAL A 2 24.38 3.95 5.26
CA VAL A 2 24.19 4.84 6.44
C VAL A 2 23.15 5.94 6.21
N ASN A 3 23.12 6.53 5.02
CA ASN A 3 22.20 7.61 4.63
C ASN A 3 20.81 7.14 4.17
N LEU A 4 20.51 5.84 4.24
CA LEU A 4 19.17 5.36 3.89
C LEU A 4 18.13 5.92 4.87
N PRO A 5 16.95 6.33 4.40
CA PRO A 5 15.90 6.87 5.27
C PRO A 5 15.37 5.79 6.20
N VAL A 6 14.98 6.19 7.41
CA VAL A 6 14.26 5.32 8.35
C VAL A 6 12.84 5.13 7.84
N LEU A 7 12.33 3.90 7.89
CA LEU A 7 10.97 3.60 7.46
C LEU A 7 9.97 3.94 8.56
N ASP A 8 9.01 4.82 8.25
CA ASP A 8 7.94 5.16 9.19
C ASP A 8 6.90 4.05 9.35
N LYS A 9 6.71 3.23 8.31
CA LYS A 9 5.62 2.24 8.24
C LYS A 9 6.08 0.95 7.57
N GLU A 10 5.57 -0.17 8.08
CA GLU A 10 5.71 -1.50 7.49
C GLU A 10 4.93 -1.56 6.17
N THR A 11 5.59 -1.22 5.06
CA THR A 11 5.01 -1.25 3.71
C THR A 11 5.84 -2.14 2.81
N THR A 12 5.17 -2.85 1.89
CA THR A 12 5.84 -3.71 0.91
C THR A 12 6.92 -2.96 0.12
N ILE A 13 6.57 -1.78 -0.41
CA ILE A 13 7.49 -0.99 -1.23
C ILE A 13 8.68 -0.49 -0.40
N GLY A 14 8.45 0.04 0.80
CA GLY A 14 9.53 0.56 1.65
C GLY A 14 10.51 -0.53 2.09
N LEU A 15 9.99 -1.69 2.50
CA LEU A 15 10.81 -2.82 2.95
C LEU A 15 11.64 -3.42 1.81
N SER A 16 11.01 -3.73 0.66
CA SER A 16 11.74 -4.26 -0.50
C SER A 16 12.80 -3.27 -0.97
N LYS A 17 12.44 -1.98 -1.10
CA LYS A 17 13.39 -0.95 -1.53
C LYS A 17 14.59 -0.82 -0.58
N LEU A 18 14.38 -0.91 0.73
CA LEU A 18 15.47 -0.88 1.71
C LEU A 18 16.47 -2.03 1.52
N ALA A 19 15.95 -3.25 1.29
CA ALA A 19 16.79 -4.42 1.02
C ALA A 19 17.54 -4.26 -0.31
N ASP A 20 16.82 -3.91 -1.38
CA ASP A 20 17.36 -3.80 -2.73
C ASP A 20 18.47 -2.72 -2.80
N GLU A 21 18.24 -1.53 -2.23
CA GLU A 21 19.24 -0.46 -2.19
C GLU A 21 20.46 -0.84 -1.35
N THR A 22 20.28 -1.64 -0.31
CA THR A 22 21.41 -2.12 0.52
C THR A 22 22.25 -3.12 -0.26
N GLN A 23 21.61 -4.10 -0.91
CA GLN A 23 22.30 -5.05 -1.78
C GLN A 23 23.05 -4.34 -2.92
N GLN A 24 22.43 -3.34 -3.55
CA GLN A 24 23.07 -2.54 -4.60
C GLN A 24 24.31 -1.81 -4.09
N HIS A 25 24.23 -1.19 -2.91
CA HIS A 25 25.40 -0.55 -2.29
C HIS A 25 26.51 -1.55 -1.98
N LEU A 26 26.18 -2.72 -1.43
CA LEU A 26 27.17 -3.77 -1.13
C LEU A 26 27.81 -4.33 -2.40
N ALA A 27 27.03 -4.56 -3.45
CA ALA A 27 27.55 -5.00 -4.74
C ALA A 27 28.52 -3.97 -5.34
N SER A 28 28.20 -2.67 -5.20
CA SER A 28 29.06 -1.58 -5.65
C SER A 28 30.38 -1.53 -4.88
N LEU A 29 30.36 -1.75 -3.56
CA LEU A 29 31.56 -1.82 -2.73
C LEU A 29 32.41 -3.07 -3.05
N SER A 30 31.76 -4.21 -3.24
CA SER A 30 32.42 -5.47 -3.62
C SER A 30 33.12 -5.36 -4.96
N ALA A 31 32.51 -4.67 -5.94
CA ALA A 31 33.15 -4.38 -7.23
C ALA A 31 34.44 -3.53 -7.11
N LEU A 32 34.58 -2.77 -6.02
CA LEU A 32 35.79 -2.00 -5.69
C LEU A 32 36.78 -2.79 -4.80
N GLY A 33 36.50 -4.08 -4.54
CA GLY A 33 37.31 -4.91 -3.64
C GLY A 33 37.11 -4.62 -2.16
N VAL A 34 36.07 -3.86 -1.80
CA VAL A 34 35.77 -3.51 -0.41
C VAL A 34 34.70 -4.44 0.14
N SER A 35 35.04 -5.18 1.20
CA SER A 35 34.08 -5.99 1.96
C SER A 35 33.69 -5.27 3.24
N VAL A 36 32.41 -5.32 3.60
CA VAL A 36 31.87 -4.81 4.86
C VAL A 36 31.29 -5.98 5.63
N GLY A 37 31.60 -6.08 6.92
CA GLY A 37 31.11 -7.17 7.78
C GLY A 37 29.59 -7.23 7.82
N SER A 38 29.04 -8.44 7.69
CA SER A 38 27.60 -8.74 7.69
C SER A 38 26.88 -8.17 8.90
N GLU A 39 27.51 -8.27 10.07
CA GLU A 39 26.98 -7.90 11.38
C GLU A 39 26.73 -6.38 11.42
N MET A 40 27.65 -5.61 10.85
CA MET A 40 27.53 -4.16 10.76
C MET A 40 26.38 -3.76 9.82
N ILE A 41 26.21 -4.48 8.71
CA ILE A 41 25.11 -4.22 7.78
C ILE A 41 23.77 -4.52 8.44
N VAL A 42 23.65 -5.65 9.14
CA VAL A 42 22.45 -6.02 9.87
C VAL A 42 22.09 -4.95 10.90
N TYR A 43 23.04 -4.53 11.73
CA TYR A 43 22.83 -3.45 12.71
C TYR A 43 22.35 -2.14 12.05
N LEU A 44 22.98 -1.76 10.93
CA LEU A 44 22.55 -0.58 10.18
C LEU A 44 21.13 -0.73 9.65
N LEU A 45 20.76 -1.89 9.12
CA LEU A 45 19.43 -2.16 8.60
C LEU A 45 18.36 -2.16 9.70
N GLU A 46 18.66 -2.73 10.87
CA GLU A 46 17.79 -2.72 12.05
C GLU A 46 17.40 -1.29 12.43
N SER A 47 18.38 -0.36 12.40
CA SER A 47 18.15 1.06 12.68
C SER A 47 17.20 1.76 11.68
N LYS A 48 16.98 1.15 10.50
CA LYS A 48 16.09 1.70 9.46
C LYS A 48 14.69 1.10 9.51
N LEU A 49 14.44 0.07 10.33
CA LEU A 49 13.13 -0.56 10.42
C LEU A 49 12.15 0.24 11.29
N PRO A 50 10.84 0.19 11.00
CA PRO A 50 9.83 0.64 11.92
C PRO A 50 9.89 -0.20 13.20
N LYS A 51 9.68 0.42 14.38
CA LYS A 51 9.74 -0.27 15.69
C LYS A 51 8.95 -1.58 15.75
N GLY A 52 7.73 -1.59 15.20
CA GLY A 52 6.89 -2.79 15.20
C GLY A 52 7.40 -3.93 14.30
N THR A 53 8.23 -3.62 13.30
CA THR A 53 8.91 -4.61 12.46
C THR A 53 10.21 -5.07 13.09
N LEU A 54 10.96 -4.15 13.71
CA LEU A 54 12.17 -4.46 14.48
C LEU A 54 11.87 -5.45 15.61
N ASN A 55 10.83 -5.21 16.41
CA ASN A 55 10.46 -6.14 17.49
C ASN A 55 10.14 -7.55 16.96
N LYS A 56 9.55 -7.66 15.76
CA LYS A 56 9.27 -8.97 15.15
C LYS A 56 10.56 -9.66 14.71
N TRP A 57 11.50 -8.90 14.16
CA TRP A 57 12.82 -9.41 13.81
C TRP A 57 13.53 -9.93 15.05
N GLU A 58 13.59 -9.15 16.13
CA GLU A 58 14.21 -9.55 17.39
C GLU A 58 13.55 -10.83 17.96
N THR A 59 12.23 -10.99 17.82
CA THR A 59 11.55 -12.23 18.26
C THR A 59 11.86 -13.46 17.42
N THR A 60 12.40 -13.29 16.20
CA THR A 60 12.82 -14.42 15.36
C THR A 60 14.24 -14.90 15.66
N LEU A 61 14.99 -14.16 16.48
CA LEU A 61 16.37 -14.49 16.82
C LEU A 61 16.45 -15.39 18.05
N ASP A 62 17.35 -16.37 17.99
CA ASP A 62 17.78 -17.12 19.15
C ASP A 62 18.84 -16.33 19.93
N ARG A 63 18.92 -16.54 21.25
CA ARG A 63 19.69 -15.67 22.16
C ARG A 63 21.21 -15.67 21.92
N ASP A 64 21.74 -16.73 21.33
CA ASP A 64 23.18 -16.98 21.26
C ASP A 64 23.73 -16.98 19.82
N GLU A 65 22.90 -16.66 18.82
CA GLU A 65 23.31 -16.65 17.41
C GLU A 65 23.17 -15.25 16.79
N LEU A 66 24.26 -14.79 16.16
CA LEU A 66 24.21 -13.59 15.34
C LEU A 66 23.54 -13.91 14.01
N PRO A 67 22.49 -13.17 13.62
CA PRO A 67 21.82 -13.42 12.35
C PRO A 67 22.71 -13.09 11.18
N THR A 68 22.63 -13.92 10.14
CA THR A 68 23.31 -13.63 8.87
C THR A 68 22.57 -12.54 8.11
N LEU A 69 23.29 -11.85 7.23
CA LEU A 69 22.69 -10.83 6.38
C LEU A 69 21.62 -11.42 5.44
N ASP A 70 21.80 -12.68 5.01
CA ASP A 70 20.82 -13.38 4.16
C ASP A 70 19.53 -13.69 4.92
N GLN A 71 19.63 -14.13 6.18
CA GLN A 71 18.46 -14.32 7.06
C GLN A 71 17.69 -13.01 7.24
N PHE A 72 18.41 -11.91 7.41
CA PHE A 72 17.81 -10.58 7.51
C PHE A 72 17.04 -10.23 6.23
N TYR A 73 17.66 -10.41 5.05
CA TYR A 73 16.98 -10.15 3.78
C TYR A 73 15.73 -11.02 3.60
N GLU A 74 15.82 -12.31 3.92
CA GLU A 74 14.66 -13.22 3.87
C GLU A 74 13.51 -12.71 4.75
N PHE A 75 13.82 -12.30 5.98
CA PHE A 75 12.84 -11.71 6.88
C PHE A 75 12.20 -10.45 6.29
N ILE A 76 12.99 -9.55 5.70
CA ILE A 76 12.48 -8.30 5.11
C ILE A 76 11.54 -8.59 3.95
N TYR A 77 11.93 -9.45 3.00
CA TYR A 77 11.09 -9.79 1.86
C TYR A 77 9.81 -10.52 2.29
N LYS A 78 9.91 -11.46 3.23
CA LYS A 78 8.74 -12.16 3.80
C LYS A 78 7.78 -11.17 4.45
N THR A 79 8.31 -10.22 5.23
CA THR A 79 7.52 -9.17 5.87
C THR A 79 6.85 -8.25 4.83
N ALA A 80 7.58 -7.87 3.77
CA ALA A 80 7.05 -7.09 2.66
C ALA A 80 5.87 -7.79 1.97
N VAL A 81 5.99 -9.09 1.70
CA VAL A 81 4.91 -9.92 1.14
C VAL A 81 3.71 -9.98 2.09
N CYS A 82 3.94 -10.21 3.39
CA CYS A 82 2.87 -10.20 4.39
C CYS A 82 2.13 -8.85 4.46
N ALA A 83 2.85 -7.73 4.40
CA ALA A 83 2.25 -6.40 4.36
C ALA A 83 1.31 -6.21 3.16
N SER A 84 1.69 -6.76 1.99
CA SER A 84 0.86 -6.71 0.77
C SER A 84 -0.44 -7.52 0.94
N ARG A 85 -0.35 -8.69 1.57
CA ARG A 85 -1.49 -9.58 1.86
C ARG A 85 -2.46 -8.93 2.84
N ARG A 86 -1.96 -8.34 3.93
CA ARG A 86 -2.81 -7.64 4.92
C ARG A 86 -3.54 -6.44 4.30
N LYS A 87 -2.89 -5.72 3.38
CA LYS A 87 -3.55 -4.64 2.64
C LYS A 87 -4.69 -5.19 1.76
N ARG A 88 -4.47 -6.33 1.10
CA ARG A 88 -5.48 -7.01 0.28
C ARG A 88 -6.65 -7.59 1.11
N THR A 89 -6.38 -8.17 2.27
CA THR A 89 -7.44 -8.70 3.16
C THR A 89 -8.28 -7.58 3.75
N LYS A 90 -7.68 -6.47 4.20
CA LYS A 90 -8.43 -5.28 4.65
C LYS A 90 -9.35 -4.71 3.57
N LEU A 91 -8.90 -4.72 2.31
CA LEU A 91 -9.73 -4.32 1.16
C LEU A 91 -10.89 -5.29 0.91
N CYS A 92 -10.71 -6.58 1.18
CA CYS A 92 -11.74 -7.63 1.01
C CYS A 92 -12.75 -7.67 2.17
N GLU A 93 -12.29 -7.50 3.42
CA GLU A 93 -13.16 -7.46 4.61
C GLU A 93 -14.04 -6.21 4.67
N SER A 94 -13.52 -5.08 4.17
CA SER A 94 -14.31 -3.85 4.02
C SER A 94 -15.42 -3.99 2.96
N ASP A 95 -15.39 -5.01 2.11
CA ASP A 95 -16.41 -5.28 1.08
C ASP A 95 -17.46 -6.32 1.53
N LYS A 96 -17.25 -6.98 2.69
CA LYS A 96 -18.12 -8.06 3.20
C LYS A 96 -18.92 -7.73 4.47
N SER A 97 -18.85 -6.51 4.99
CA SER A 97 -19.59 -6.11 6.19
C SER A 97 -20.89 -5.37 5.85
N THR A 98 -21.87 -6.13 5.36
CA THR A 98 -23.31 -5.82 5.55
C THR A 98 -24.02 -7.07 6.04
N ALA A 99 -23.98 -7.31 7.36
CA ALA A 99 -25.04 -8.00 8.10
C ALA A 99 -24.78 -7.85 9.60
N GLU A 100 -25.72 -7.14 10.25
CA GLU A 100 -26.06 -7.10 11.67
C GLU A 100 -25.25 -6.26 12.69
N PRO A 101 -25.94 -5.59 13.65
CA PRO A 101 -25.34 -4.63 14.57
C PRO A 101 -24.91 -5.29 15.89
N PRO A 102 -23.75 -4.94 16.47
CA PRO A 102 -23.49 -5.24 17.86
C PRO A 102 -24.06 -4.14 18.76
N ILE A 103 -24.83 -4.59 19.74
CA ILE A 103 -25.41 -3.84 20.85
C ILE A 103 -24.33 -3.04 21.61
N LYS A 104 -24.73 -1.81 21.98
CA LYS A 104 -23.99 -0.79 22.75
C LYS A 104 -23.17 -1.35 23.92
N ARG A 105 -21.91 -0.90 24.02
CA ARG A 105 -21.29 -0.53 25.33
C ARG A 105 -20.49 0.76 25.20
N ASN A 106 -20.92 1.76 25.96
CA ASN A 106 -20.26 3.03 26.22
C ASN A 106 -18.79 2.85 26.63
N ARG A 107 -17.89 3.66 26.08
CA ARG A 107 -16.81 4.34 26.82
C ARG A 107 -16.26 5.53 26.01
N THR A 108 -16.21 6.65 26.71
CA THR A 108 -15.80 8.02 26.39
C THR A 108 -14.39 8.18 25.82
N HIS A 109 -14.27 8.88 24.68
CA HIS A 109 -13.22 9.89 24.40
C HIS A 109 -13.57 10.67 23.10
N PRO A 110 -13.36 12.00 23.02
CA PRO A 110 -13.70 12.76 21.83
C PRO A 110 -12.57 12.61 20.81
N SER A 111 -12.79 11.77 19.80
CA SER A 111 -11.98 11.80 18.57
C SER A 111 -12.81 12.47 17.49
N ASN A 112 -12.23 13.49 16.87
CA ASN A 112 -12.76 14.19 15.71
C ASN A 112 -13.23 13.18 14.64
N GLN A 113 -14.52 12.84 14.63
CA GLN A 113 -15.13 12.09 13.54
C GLN A 113 -15.44 13.09 12.44
N ALA A 114 -14.54 13.17 11.46
CA ALA A 114 -14.94 13.64 10.15
C ALA A 114 -16.03 12.69 9.63
N PHE A 115 -17.21 13.21 9.33
CA PHE A 115 -18.23 12.48 8.59
C PHE A 115 -17.68 12.20 7.19
N VAL A 116 -17.02 11.06 7.02
CA VAL A 116 -16.71 10.54 5.69
C VAL A 116 -18.02 10.01 5.14
N VAL A 117 -18.68 10.82 4.31
CA VAL A 117 -19.74 10.34 3.43
C VAL A 117 -19.09 9.31 2.50
N ASN A 118 -19.17 8.02 2.86
CA ASN A 118 -18.79 6.93 1.98
C ASN A 118 -19.85 6.85 0.89
N SER A 119 -19.68 7.65 -0.17
CA SER A 119 -20.46 7.54 -1.38
C SER A 119 -20.03 6.28 -2.11
N ALA A 120 -20.47 5.12 -1.60
CA ALA A 120 -20.31 3.82 -2.24
C ALA A 120 -21.16 3.82 -3.52
N HIS A 121 -20.64 4.43 -4.58
CA HIS A 121 -21.27 4.43 -5.87
C HIS A 121 -21.08 3.06 -6.50
N ASN A 122 -22.18 2.40 -6.82
CA ASN A 122 -22.16 1.21 -7.66
C ASN A 122 -21.46 1.52 -8.98
N CYS A 123 -20.73 0.54 -9.52
CA CYS A 123 -20.07 0.65 -10.81
C CYS A 123 -21.11 1.04 -11.86
N VAL A 124 -20.80 2.11 -12.60
CA VAL A 124 -21.68 2.63 -13.65
C VAL A 124 -21.96 1.59 -14.74
N ALA A 125 -20.98 0.74 -15.05
CA ALA A 125 -21.13 -0.32 -16.04
C ALA A 125 -21.91 -1.53 -15.51
N TYR A 126 -21.94 -1.74 -14.19
CA TYR A 126 -22.65 -2.84 -13.57
C TYR A 126 -23.21 -2.38 -12.22
N LYS A 127 -24.48 -1.96 -12.21
CA LYS A 127 -25.18 -1.35 -11.06
C LYS A 127 -25.14 -2.20 -9.77
N THR A 128 -24.66 -3.44 -9.85
CA THR A 128 -24.59 -4.44 -8.79
C THR A 128 -23.21 -4.57 -8.13
N LYS A 129 -22.11 -4.14 -8.79
CA LYS A 129 -20.74 -4.27 -8.26
C LYS A 129 -20.24 -2.93 -7.74
N ARG A 130 -19.54 -2.91 -6.61
CA ARG A 130 -18.99 -1.67 -6.01
C ARG A 130 -17.51 -1.54 -6.34
N HIS A 131 -17.19 -0.84 -7.42
CA HIS A 131 -15.82 -0.42 -7.71
C HIS A 131 -15.80 0.80 -8.64
N PRO A 132 -14.71 1.58 -8.64
CA PRO A 132 -14.52 2.64 -9.62
C PRO A 132 -14.53 2.12 -11.07
N LEU A 133 -14.97 2.94 -12.02
CA LEU A 133 -15.11 2.55 -13.42
C LEU A 133 -13.78 2.15 -14.07
N TYR A 134 -12.67 2.79 -13.68
CA TYR A 134 -11.33 2.45 -14.19
C TYR A 134 -10.83 1.06 -13.76
N MET A 135 -11.41 0.48 -12.70
CA MET A 135 -11.15 -0.91 -12.27
C MET A 135 -12.14 -1.91 -12.87
N CYS A 136 -13.10 -1.47 -13.69
CA CYS A 136 -14.12 -2.35 -14.26
C CYS A 136 -13.59 -3.09 -15.50
N ASP A 137 -13.37 -4.41 -15.39
CA ASP A 137 -12.87 -5.20 -16.52
C ASP A 137 -13.88 -5.28 -17.67
N ALA A 138 -15.19 -5.36 -17.37
CA ALA A 138 -16.23 -5.32 -18.39
C ALA A 138 -16.20 -3.99 -19.19
N PHE A 139 -16.00 -2.86 -18.51
CA PHE A 139 -15.86 -1.56 -19.17
C PHE A 139 -14.58 -1.49 -20.01
N LYS A 140 -13.47 -2.05 -19.55
CA LYS A 140 -12.20 -2.11 -20.31
C LYS A 140 -12.35 -2.95 -21.58
N GLN A 141 -13.20 -3.97 -21.56
CA GLN A 141 -13.50 -4.84 -22.71
C GLN A 141 -14.49 -4.23 -23.71
N LEU A 142 -15.15 -3.11 -23.39
CA LEU A 142 -16.03 -2.43 -24.33
C LEU A 142 -15.25 -1.75 -25.46
N PRO A 143 -15.78 -1.73 -26.70
CA PRO A 143 -15.25 -0.91 -27.78
C PRO A 143 -15.12 0.57 -27.36
N VAL A 144 -14.09 1.25 -27.87
CA VAL A 144 -13.82 2.68 -27.58
C VAL A 144 -15.07 3.57 -27.67
N PRO A 145 -15.92 3.46 -28.72
CA PRO A 145 -17.14 4.28 -28.81
C PRO A 145 -18.11 4.06 -27.64
N LYS A 146 -18.33 2.79 -27.26
CA LYS A 146 -19.19 2.42 -26.13
C LYS A 146 -18.63 2.88 -24.78
N ARG A 147 -17.29 2.89 -24.62
CA ARG A 147 -16.65 3.43 -23.41
C ARG A 147 -16.91 4.92 -23.26
N ILE A 148 -16.75 5.69 -24.34
CA ILE A 148 -17.02 7.14 -24.35
C ILE A 148 -18.49 7.42 -24.03
N GLU A 149 -19.40 6.69 -24.67
CA GLU A 149 -20.85 6.81 -24.44
C GLU A 149 -21.21 6.53 -22.97
N THR A 150 -20.68 5.46 -22.39
CA THR A 150 -20.93 5.08 -20.99
C THR A 150 -20.49 6.18 -20.02
N VAL A 151 -19.31 6.77 -20.26
CA VAL A 151 -18.76 7.86 -19.43
C VAL A 151 -19.63 9.12 -19.54
N LYS A 152 -20.07 9.48 -20.75
CA LYS A 152 -20.95 10.64 -20.99
C LYS A 152 -22.32 10.45 -20.34
N ASN A 153 -22.97 9.30 -20.55
CA ASN A 153 -24.29 9.01 -20.00
C ASN A 153 -24.29 9.04 -18.46
N ALA A 154 -23.17 8.64 -17.85
CA ALA A 154 -22.99 8.65 -16.41
C ALA A 154 -22.48 9.98 -15.85
N LYS A 155 -22.29 11.00 -16.70
CA LYS A 155 -21.79 12.33 -16.33
C LYS A 155 -20.48 12.26 -15.54
N LEU A 156 -19.57 11.40 -15.98
CA LEU A 156 -18.24 11.25 -15.42
C LEU A 156 -17.22 12.04 -16.24
N CYS A 157 -16.12 12.43 -15.58
CA CYS A 157 -14.95 12.97 -16.26
C CYS A 157 -14.40 11.99 -17.30
N CYS A 158 -14.16 12.44 -18.53
CA CYS A 158 -13.53 11.61 -19.56
C CYS A 158 -12.07 11.26 -19.23
N SER A 159 -11.36 12.10 -18.47
CA SER A 159 -9.95 11.85 -18.12
C SER A 159 -9.81 10.98 -16.89
N CYS A 160 -10.52 11.30 -15.79
CA CYS A 160 -10.33 10.61 -14.51
C CYS A 160 -11.38 9.52 -14.23
N LEU A 161 -12.41 9.40 -15.07
CA LEU A 161 -13.49 8.41 -14.97
C LEU A 161 -14.23 8.45 -13.62
N ARG A 162 -14.30 9.62 -12.98
CA ARG A 162 -14.98 9.86 -11.70
C ARG A 162 -16.00 10.99 -11.81
N SER A 163 -16.93 11.02 -10.87
CA SER A 163 -17.89 12.12 -10.68
C SER A 163 -17.26 13.17 -9.78
N HIS A 164 -17.37 14.44 -10.16
CA HIS A 164 -16.92 15.58 -9.36
C HIS A 164 -17.95 16.71 -9.49
N ARG A 165 -19.01 16.67 -8.66
CA ARG A 165 -20.08 17.68 -8.74
C ARG A 165 -19.65 19.03 -8.15
N ASP A 166 -18.92 19.00 -7.04
CA ASP A 166 -18.60 20.19 -6.24
C ASP A 166 -17.10 20.31 -5.90
N SER A 167 -16.23 19.61 -6.65
CA SER A 167 -14.78 19.65 -6.41
C SER A 167 -14.00 19.64 -7.73
N PRO A 168 -12.84 20.31 -7.79
CA PRO A 168 -12.00 20.28 -8.98
C PRO A 168 -11.44 18.88 -9.21
N CYS A 169 -11.22 18.54 -10.48
CA CYS A 169 -10.65 17.26 -10.83
C CYS A 169 -9.22 17.13 -10.28
N LYS A 170 -8.99 16.15 -9.39
CA LYS A 170 -7.67 15.89 -8.79
C LYS A 170 -6.66 15.27 -9.77
N PHE A 171 -7.07 14.99 -11.00
CA PHE A 171 -6.18 14.47 -12.03
C PHE A 171 -5.46 15.65 -12.69
N SER A 172 -4.15 15.77 -12.46
CA SER A 172 -3.34 16.94 -12.82
C SER A 172 -3.43 17.38 -14.28
N ASN A 173 -3.75 16.44 -15.18
CA ASN A 173 -3.79 16.67 -16.63
C ASN A 173 -5.23 16.73 -17.18
N CYS A 174 -6.23 16.92 -16.32
CA CYS A 174 -7.62 17.00 -16.77
C CYS A 174 -7.93 18.41 -17.32
N THR A 175 -8.01 18.53 -18.64
CA THR A 175 -8.37 19.78 -19.33
C THR A 175 -9.88 20.01 -19.45
N ILE A 176 -10.69 19.02 -19.08
CA ILE A 176 -12.15 19.02 -19.28
C ILE A 176 -12.88 19.52 -18.03
N CYS A 177 -12.26 19.42 -16.86
CA CYS A 177 -12.93 19.55 -15.56
C CYS A 177 -12.17 20.49 -14.61
N GLN A 178 -11.65 21.59 -15.17
CA GLN A 178 -11.01 22.68 -14.43
C GLN A 178 -12.02 23.42 -13.57
#